data_AF-A0A356NB19-F1
#
_entry.id   AF-A0A356NB19-F1
#
_cell.length_a   1.000
_cell.length_b   1.000
_cell.length_c   1.000
_cell.angle_alpha   90.00
_cell.angle_beta   90.00
_cell.angle_gamma   90.00
#
_symmetry.space_group_name_H-M   'P 1'
#
loop_
_entity.id
_entity.type
_entity.pdbx_description
1 polymer ?
#
loop_
_entity_poly.entity_id
_entity_poly.type
_entity_poly.pdbx_seq_one_letter_code
_entity_poly.pdbx_strand_id
1 'polypeptide(L)'
;MVIGIILFVLAIGGAVVAVGTSVTVGQLQQNFTDEGPIAKDSDLYNKTILDAVKQAIEDVNGLDSLTLQTLYRHYGISLLNGISGIDFTTKDFYTAPIKDILDDLSIVVNSFTLDDVSKLADINFSDYNLPILDDNLDNNVKSAIDNIMGSLNGDISVRKIKDNFGIDIGVEDNKLIATLQDVALSAFGAVVNAITLDKLLEVDSDTFIPKGENLVYQKVDKYEEVSKSDLANANYAPALGVETYISGAIDTDNDGTTDKLVEKELRYVKKTVKGENGEKNEKYVVDNSCYAEGFSADENETTFYRHVQYVVATSTSNNAASLYIVAYANRIATIDGTKYTLVSKGFVPLTDITFSQTPDTKDNKLNV
;
A
#
# COMPACT_ATOMS: atom_id res chain seq x y z
N MET A 1 -13.59 -25.89 18.15
CA MET A 1 -12.74 -27.10 18.14
C MET A 1 -11.65 -27.03 19.21
N VAL A 2 -10.84 -25.96 19.26
CA VAL A 2 -9.78 -25.74 20.29
C VAL A 2 -10.33 -25.78 21.74
N ILE A 3 -11.45 -25.10 22.01
CA ILE A 3 -12.15 -25.19 23.32
C ILE A 3 -12.58 -26.64 23.65
N GLY A 4 -12.96 -27.42 22.64
CA GLY A 4 -13.32 -28.84 22.82
C GLY A 4 -12.14 -29.73 23.19
N ILE A 5 -10.93 -29.39 22.73
CA ILE A 5 -9.69 -30.10 23.09
C ILE A 5 -9.26 -29.72 24.52
N ILE A 6 -9.39 -28.44 24.92
CA ILE A 6 -9.17 -28.00 26.30
C ILE A 6 -10.10 -28.75 27.27
N LEU A 7 -11.38 -28.90 26.89
CA LEU A 7 -12.35 -29.68 27.66
C LEU A 7 -12.04 -31.20 27.67
N PHE A 8 -11.46 -31.74 26.61
CA PHE A 8 -11.01 -33.13 26.55
C PHE A 8 -9.82 -33.40 27.49
N VAL A 9 -8.86 -32.47 27.58
CA VAL A 9 -7.74 -32.55 28.54
C VAL A 9 -8.25 -32.46 29.99
N LEU A 10 -9.26 -31.62 30.26
CA LEU A 10 -9.93 -31.55 31.57
C LEU A 10 -10.65 -32.86 31.95
N ALA A 11 -11.22 -33.57 30.97
CA ALA A 11 -11.91 -34.84 31.18
C ALA A 11 -10.94 -36.00 31.53
N ILE A 12 -9.72 -35.99 30.98
CA ILE A 12 -8.67 -36.98 31.29
C ILE A 12 -8.25 -36.91 32.77
N GLY A 13 -8.31 -35.73 33.39
CA GLY A 13 -8.00 -35.55 34.82
C GLY A 13 -8.94 -36.30 35.78
N GLY A 14 -10.13 -36.71 35.34
CA GLY A 14 -11.14 -37.35 36.19
C GLY A 14 -11.05 -38.88 36.28
N ALA A 15 -10.32 -39.54 35.37
CA ALA A 15 -10.28 -40.99 35.32
C ALA A 15 -8.86 -41.50 35.01
N VAL A 16 -8.21 -42.12 36.01
CA VAL A 16 -7.24 -43.24 35.94
C VAL A 16 -6.27 -43.11 37.11
N VAL A 17 -6.57 -43.79 38.23
CA VAL A 17 -5.64 -43.92 39.37
C VAL A 17 -5.07 -45.35 39.49
N ALA A 18 -5.66 -46.36 38.84
CA ALA A 18 -5.25 -47.76 39.04
C ALA A 18 -4.33 -48.35 37.95
N VAL A 19 -4.23 -47.74 36.76
CA VAL A 19 -3.42 -48.25 35.62
C VAL A 19 -2.17 -47.39 35.36
N GLY A 20 -2.08 -46.20 35.96
CA GLY A 20 -1.24 -45.12 35.45
C GLY A 20 0.23 -45.06 35.88
N THR A 21 0.73 -46.02 36.66
CA THR A 21 2.10 -45.96 37.21
C THR A 21 3.16 -46.77 36.45
N SER A 22 2.77 -47.56 35.45
CA SER A 22 3.69 -48.53 34.80
C SER A 22 3.79 -48.45 33.27
N VAL A 23 2.90 -47.68 32.62
CA VAL A 23 2.85 -47.53 31.16
C VAL A 23 2.98 -46.04 30.84
N THR A 24 3.88 -45.68 29.92
CA THR A 24 4.00 -44.30 29.44
C THR A 24 2.92 -43.96 28.42
N VAL A 25 2.62 -42.68 28.23
CA VAL A 25 1.61 -42.26 27.26
C VAL A 25 2.01 -42.65 25.82
N GLY A 26 3.29 -42.55 25.47
CA GLY A 26 3.80 -42.99 24.17
C GLY A 26 3.67 -44.49 23.94
N GLN A 27 3.92 -45.31 24.97
CA GLN A 27 3.71 -46.77 24.91
C GLN A 27 2.22 -47.13 24.78
N LEU A 28 1.35 -46.41 25.47
CA LEU A 28 -0.09 -46.60 25.36
C LEU A 28 -0.57 -46.27 23.94
N GLN A 29 -0.13 -45.14 23.37
CA GLN A 29 -0.49 -44.71 22.01
C GLN A 29 -0.06 -45.73 20.95
N GLN A 30 1.19 -46.19 21.01
CA GLN A 30 1.73 -47.21 20.08
C GLN A 30 0.98 -48.54 20.12
N ASN A 31 0.31 -48.88 21.23
CA ASN A 31 -0.48 -50.10 21.32
C ASN A 31 -1.83 -50.00 20.59
N PHE A 32 -2.27 -48.78 20.22
CA PHE A 32 -3.54 -48.55 19.55
C PHE A 32 -3.37 -48.02 18.12
N THR A 33 -2.39 -47.13 17.86
CA THR A 33 -2.11 -46.56 16.53
C THR A 33 -0.63 -46.22 16.36
N ASP A 34 -0.08 -46.40 15.15
CA ASP A 34 1.30 -45.98 14.81
C ASP A 34 1.47 -44.46 14.71
N GLU A 35 0.39 -43.77 14.32
CA GLU A 35 0.23 -42.31 14.31
C GLU A 35 -0.87 -41.95 15.32
N GLY A 36 -0.51 -41.26 16.39
CA GLY A 36 -1.48 -40.82 17.39
C GLY A 36 -1.32 -39.34 17.72
N PRO A 37 -2.30 -38.77 18.44
CA PRO A 37 -2.43 -37.32 18.62
C PRO A 37 -1.32 -36.69 19.46
N ILE A 38 -0.52 -37.50 20.17
CA ILE A 38 0.59 -37.07 21.02
C ILE A 38 1.91 -37.20 20.25
N ALA A 39 2.56 -36.07 20.02
CA ALA A 39 3.85 -35.99 19.34
C ALA A 39 4.99 -36.61 20.19
N LYS A 40 5.96 -37.23 19.52
CA LYS A 40 7.07 -37.97 20.16
C LYS A 40 8.05 -37.08 20.92
N ASP A 41 8.10 -35.81 20.56
CA ASP A 41 8.93 -34.75 21.13
C ASP A 41 8.29 -34.06 22.35
N SER A 42 7.09 -34.49 22.78
CA SER A 42 6.42 -33.92 23.95
C SER A 42 6.90 -34.52 25.27
N ASP A 43 6.80 -33.71 26.34
CA ASP A 43 7.14 -34.17 27.69
C ASP A 43 6.21 -35.31 28.16
N LEU A 44 4.95 -35.31 27.70
CA LEU A 44 3.95 -36.34 28.01
C LEU A 44 4.31 -37.70 27.43
N TYR A 45 4.92 -37.75 26.25
CA TYR A 45 5.18 -38.99 25.52
C TYR A 45 5.98 -40.00 26.37
N ASN A 46 6.93 -39.49 27.15
CA ASN A 46 7.80 -40.30 28.01
C ASN A 46 7.33 -40.36 29.48
N LYS A 47 6.27 -39.64 29.87
CA LYS A 47 5.71 -39.64 31.22
C LYS A 47 4.74 -40.81 31.42
N THR A 48 4.65 -41.26 32.68
CA THR A 48 3.59 -42.20 33.10
C THR A 48 2.24 -41.50 33.08
N ILE A 49 1.15 -42.25 32.96
CA ILE A 49 -0.21 -41.67 32.97
C ILE A 49 -0.50 -40.93 34.29
N LEU A 50 0.08 -41.35 35.42
CA LEU A 50 -0.07 -40.65 36.70
C LEU A 50 0.68 -39.30 36.72
N ASP A 51 1.88 -39.25 36.17
CA ASP A 51 2.66 -38.00 36.09
C ASP A 51 2.06 -37.04 35.05
N ALA A 52 1.45 -37.58 34.00
CA ALA A 52 0.60 -36.85 33.07
C ALA A 52 -0.59 -36.18 33.75
N VAL A 53 -1.32 -36.93 34.60
CA VAL A 53 -2.47 -36.40 35.35
C VAL A 53 -2.04 -35.33 36.36
N LYS A 54 -0.91 -35.49 37.04
CA LYS A 54 -0.36 -34.46 37.93
C LYS A 54 0.01 -33.19 37.18
N GLN A 55 0.67 -33.31 36.03
CA GLN A 55 0.99 -32.16 35.17
C GLN A 55 -0.29 -31.44 34.72
N ALA A 56 -1.34 -32.18 34.35
CA ALA A 56 -2.63 -31.59 33.98
C ALA A 56 -3.28 -30.84 35.13
N ILE A 57 -3.21 -31.36 36.36
CA ILE A 57 -3.71 -30.68 37.55
C ILE A 57 -2.90 -29.40 37.84
N GLU A 58 -1.57 -29.45 37.69
CA GLU A 58 -0.70 -28.27 37.86
C GLU A 58 -0.99 -27.20 36.81
N ASP A 59 -1.11 -27.58 35.54
CA ASP A 59 -1.41 -26.66 34.44
C ASP A 59 -2.81 -26.03 34.60
N VAL A 60 -3.81 -26.79 35.06
CA VAL A 60 -5.16 -26.27 35.36
C VAL A 60 -5.16 -25.30 36.53
N ASN A 61 -4.33 -25.55 37.55
CA ASN A 61 -4.16 -24.62 38.67
C ASN A 61 -3.32 -23.37 38.30
N GLY A 62 -2.57 -23.44 37.18
CA GLY A 62 -1.71 -22.39 36.64
C GLY A 62 -2.25 -21.70 35.38
N LEU A 63 -3.58 -21.61 35.21
CA LEU A 63 -4.21 -21.03 34.01
C LEU A 63 -3.73 -19.61 33.65
N ASP A 64 -3.29 -18.83 34.65
CA ASP A 64 -2.77 -17.47 34.47
C ASP A 64 -1.46 -17.42 33.67
N SER A 65 -0.70 -18.51 33.59
CA SER A 65 0.57 -18.60 32.85
C SER A 65 0.59 -19.69 31.78
N LEU A 66 -0.51 -20.44 31.65
CA LEU A 66 -0.63 -21.53 30.69
C LEU A 66 -0.85 -20.98 29.28
N THR A 67 -0.03 -21.41 28.32
CA THR A 67 -0.08 -20.98 26.91
C THR A 67 -0.31 -22.19 25.99
N LEU A 68 -0.69 -21.97 24.71
CA LEU A 68 -0.78 -23.07 23.74
C LEU A 68 0.58 -23.72 23.50
N GLN A 69 1.67 -22.95 23.48
CA GLN A 69 3.03 -23.47 23.40
C GLN A 69 3.36 -24.41 24.58
N THR A 70 2.97 -24.02 25.79
CA THR A 70 3.19 -24.83 26.99
C THR A 70 2.36 -26.10 26.93
N LEU A 71 1.10 -26.00 26.51
CA LEU A 71 0.24 -27.17 26.27
C LEU A 71 0.80 -28.09 25.18
N TYR A 72 1.35 -27.56 24.09
CA TYR A 72 2.00 -28.38 23.07
C TYR A 72 3.25 -29.07 23.63
N ARG A 73 4.15 -28.34 24.30
CA ARG A 73 5.35 -28.94 24.90
C ARG A 73 4.99 -30.03 25.90
N HIS A 74 4.01 -29.75 26.75
CA HIS A 74 3.57 -30.68 27.77
C HIS A 74 2.87 -31.88 27.14
N TYR A 75 1.85 -31.69 26.31
CA TYR A 75 0.94 -32.77 25.87
C TYR A 75 1.16 -33.24 24.42
N GLY A 76 1.96 -32.56 23.62
CA GLY A 76 2.28 -32.97 22.24
C GLY A 76 1.11 -32.96 21.27
N ILE A 77 0.02 -32.25 21.57
CA ILE A 77 -1.18 -32.28 20.73
C ILE A 77 -0.88 -31.54 19.43
N SER A 78 -0.72 -32.28 18.32
CA SER A 78 -0.29 -31.73 17.03
C SER A 78 -1.20 -30.61 16.50
N LEU A 79 -2.50 -30.68 16.78
CA LEU A 79 -3.50 -29.65 16.45
C LEU A 79 -3.24 -28.28 17.13
N LEU A 80 -2.37 -28.22 18.15
CA LEU A 80 -1.96 -26.97 18.81
C LEU A 80 -0.89 -26.22 18.03
N ASN A 81 -0.17 -26.88 17.12
CA ASN A 81 0.80 -26.23 16.23
C ASN A 81 0.17 -25.74 14.92
N GLY A 82 -1.06 -26.15 14.61
CA GLY A 82 -1.73 -25.70 13.40
C GLY A 82 -2.87 -26.59 12.93
N ILE A 83 -3.70 -26.04 12.05
CA ILE A 83 -4.77 -26.75 11.33
C ILE A 83 -4.83 -26.27 9.88
N SER A 84 -5.25 -27.14 8.95
CA SER A 84 -5.56 -26.74 7.58
C SER A 84 -4.45 -25.93 6.87
N GLY A 85 -3.17 -26.29 7.12
CA GLY A 85 -2.01 -25.60 6.54
C GLY A 85 -1.68 -24.24 7.16
N ILE A 86 -2.34 -23.87 8.27
CA ILE A 86 -2.05 -22.68 9.07
C ILE A 86 -1.15 -23.07 10.22
N ASP A 87 -0.01 -22.40 10.30
CA ASP A 87 0.95 -22.55 11.40
C ASP A 87 0.55 -21.63 12.56
N PHE A 88 0.23 -22.21 13.71
CA PHE A 88 -0.07 -21.45 14.91
C PHE A 88 1.20 -20.96 15.61
N THR A 89 2.35 -21.58 15.38
CA THR A 89 3.59 -21.26 16.11
C THR A 89 4.11 -19.84 15.84
N THR A 90 3.69 -19.25 14.72
CA THR A 90 4.02 -17.87 14.33
C THR A 90 2.95 -16.86 14.76
N LYS A 91 1.93 -17.28 15.52
CA LYS A 91 0.77 -16.46 15.91
C LYS A 91 0.92 -15.96 17.34
N ASP A 92 0.52 -14.72 17.58
CA ASP A 92 0.64 -14.08 18.90
C ASP A 92 -0.07 -14.87 20.01
N PHE A 93 -1.24 -15.46 19.71
CA PHE A 93 -1.98 -16.27 20.69
C PHE A 93 -1.25 -17.56 21.10
N TYR A 94 -0.28 -18.04 20.32
CA TYR A 94 0.41 -19.30 20.65
C TYR A 94 1.23 -19.18 21.94
N THR A 95 1.79 -18.01 22.17
CA THR A 95 2.56 -17.68 23.37
C THR A 95 1.79 -16.86 24.39
N ALA A 96 0.59 -16.38 24.07
CA ALA A 96 -0.24 -15.64 25.01
C ALA A 96 -0.83 -16.57 26.09
N PRO A 97 -0.97 -16.10 27.35
CA PRO A 97 -1.71 -16.82 28.38
C PRO A 97 -3.15 -17.12 27.94
N ILE A 98 -3.63 -18.33 28.22
CA ILE A 98 -4.99 -18.76 27.86
C ILE A 98 -6.03 -17.87 28.51
N LYS A 99 -5.78 -17.38 29.73
CA LYS A 99 -6.65 -16.42 30.38
C LYS A 99 -6.78 -15.12 29.60
N ASP A 100 -5.68 -14.55 29.14
CA ASP A 100 -5.69 -13.32 28.34
C ASP A 100 -6.44 -13.52 27.01
N ILE A 101 -6.32 -14.71 26.39
CA ILE A 101 -7.08 -15.07 25.18
C ILE A 101 -8.59 -15.15 25.47
N LEU A 102 -8.98 -15.71 26.62
CA LEU A 102 -10.38 -15.82 27.02
C LEU A 102 -10.98 -14.46 27.37
N ASP A 103 -10.18 -13.59 27.99
CA ASP A 103 -10.56 -12.23 28.37
C ASP A 103 -10.58 -11.30 27.14
N ASP A 104 -9.71 -11.51 26.14
CA ASP A 104 -9.65 -10.76 24.89
C ASP A 104 -9.39 -11.65 23.66
N LEU A 105 -10.48 -12.00 22.96
CA LEU A 105 -10.43 -12.75 21.71
C LEU A 105 -9.76 -11.98 20.56
N SER A 106 -9.52 -10.67 20.69
CA SER A 106 -8.84 -9.88 19.66
C SER A 106 -7.40 -10.36 19.43
N ILE A 107 -6.74 -10.93 20.46
CA ILE A 107 -5.41 -11.54 20.37
C ILE A 107 -5.39 -12.67 19.33
N VAL A 108 -6.47 -13.45 19.28
CA VAL A 108 -6.62 -14.53 18.29
C VAL A 108 -6.91 -13.92 16.93
N VAL A 109 -7.98 -13.13 16.82
CA VAL A 109 -8.46 -12.61 15.52
C VAL A 109 -7.39 -11.77 14.80
N ASN A 110 -6.63 -10.95 15.53
CA ASN A 110 -5.60 -10.07 14.96
C ASN A 110 -4.29 -10.79 14.60
N SER A 111 -4.13 -12.05 14.97
CA SER A 111 -2.96 -12.85 14.56
C SER A 111 -3.18 -13.60 13.23
N PHE A 112 -4.45 -13.82 12.87
CA PHE A 112 -4.80 -14.45 11.61
C PHE A 112 -4.64 -13.43 10.47
N THR A 113 -4.09 -13.90 9.35
CA THR A 113 -4.03 -13.13 8.11
C THR A 113 -5.24 -13.42 7.23
N LEU A 114 -5.44 -12.61 6.20
CA LEU A 114 -6.48 -12.88 5.21
C LEU A 114 -6.17 -14.17 4.41
N ASP A 115 -4.89 -14.49 4.17
CA ASP A 115 -4.44 -15.77 3.60
C ASP A 115 -4.86 -16.97 4.48
N ASP A 116 -4.74 -16.86 5.80
CA ASP A 116 -5.21 -17.93 6.69
C ASP A 116 -6.74 -18.11 6.62
N VAL A 117 -7.50 -17.01 6.54
CA VAL A 117 -8.95 -17.07 6.34
C VAL A 117 -9.28 -17.74 5.01
N SER A 118 -8.52 -17.45 3.96
CA SER A 118 -8.66 -18.06 2.63
C SER A 118 -8.54 -19.59 2.71
N LYS A 119 -7.56 -20.11 3.45
CA LYS A 119 -7.33 -21.54 3.66
C LYS A 119 -8.41 -22.20 4.52
N LEU A 120 -8.89 -21.52 5.55
CA LEU A 120 -9.96 -22.05 6.42
C LEU A 120 -11.31 -22.12 5.73
N ALA A 121 -11.61 -21.12 4.91
CA ALA A 121 -12.89 -21.00 4.22
C ALA A 121 -12.91 -21.71 2.86
N ASP A 122 -11.75 -22.22 2.40
CA ASP A 122 -11.56 -22.77 1.05
C ASP A 122 -11.96 -21.76 -0.04
N ILE A 123 -11.50 -20.52 0.13
CA ILE A 123 -11.77 -19.39 -0.76
C ILE A 123 -10.45 -18.93 -1.36
N ASN A 124 -10.38 -18.83 -2.69
CA ASN A 124 -9.27 -18.16 -3.37
C ASN A 124 -9.63 -16.69 -3.64
N PHE A 125 -9.05 -15.75 -2.89
CA PHE A 125 -9.39 -14.33 -3.05
C PHE A 125 -9.00 -13.75 -4.40
N SER A 126 -7.97 -14.29 -5.05
CA SER A 126 -7.53 -13.84 -6.37
C SER A 126 -8.58 -14.11 -7.46
N ASP A 127 -9.52 -15.04 -7.24
CA ASP A 127 -10.59 -15.34 -8.20
C ASP A 127 -11.62 -14.19 -8.31
N TYR A 128 -11.68 -13.29 -7.33
CA TYR A 128 -12.58 -12.13 -7.36
C TYR A 128 -12.06 -10.97 -8.20
N ASN A 129 -10.80 -11.03 -8.66
CA ASN A 129 -10.16 -9.96 -9.44
C ASN A 129 -10.25 -8.59 -8.74
N LEU A 130 -10.06 -8.59 -7.41
CA LEU A 130 -10.05 -7.39 -6.56
C LEU A 130 -8.63 -7.22 -6.00
N PRO A 131 -7.76 -6.39 -6.61
CA PRO A 131 -6.37 -6.24 -6.19
C PRO A 131 -6.20 -5.87 -4.71
N ILE A 132 -7.16 -5.12 -4.13
CA ILE A 132 -7.14 -4.78 -2.70
C ILE A 132 -7.18 -6.01 -1.79
N LEU A 133 -7.74 -7.14 -2.23
CA LEU A 133 -7.73 -8.38 -1.47
C LEU A 133 -6.36 -9.05 -1.56
N ASP A 134 -5.77 -9.10 -2.75
CA ASP A 134 -4.46 -9.70 -2.99
C ASP A 134 -3.34 -8.93 -2.24
N ASP A 135 -3.41 -7.60 -2.25
CA ASP A 135 -2.49 -6.71 -1.52
C ASP A 135 -2.58 -6.89 0.01
N ASN A 136 -3.66 -7.48 0.52
CA ASN A 136 -3.93 -7.65 1.95
C ASN A 136 -3.90 -9.11 2.43
N LEU A 137 -3.56 -10.08 1.57
CA LEU A 137 -3.47 -11.50 1.94
C LEU A 137 -2.54 -11.75 3.14
N ASP A 138 -1.38 -11.09 3.12
CA ASP A 138 -0.34 -11.26 4.14
C ASP A 138 -0.58 -10.37 5.39
N ASN A 139 -1.57 -9.47 5.34
CA ASN A 139 -1.93 -8.61 6.47
C ASN A 139 -2.85 -9.32 7.45
N ASN A 140 -2.76 -8.97 8.73
CA ASN A 140 -3.74 -9.44 9.70
C ASN A 140 -5.15 -8.97 9.35
N VAL A 141 -6.17 -9.71 9.80
CA VAL A 141 -7.59 -9.45 9.47
C VAL A 141 -8.01 -8.01 9.77
N LYS A 142 -7.58 -7.44 10.91
CA LYS A 142 -7.92 -6.07 11.27
C LYS A 142 -7.31 -5.06 10.29
N SER A 143 -6.02 -5.14 10.04
CA SER A 143 -5.31 -4.28 9.09
C SER A 143 -5.86 -4.43 7.67
N ALA A 144 -6.18 -5.65 7.25
CA ALA A 144 -6.81 -5.91 5.96
C ALA A 144 -8.18 -5.23 5.84
N ILE A 145 -9.04 -5.35 6.86
CA ILE A 145 -10.34 -4.66 6.91
C ILE A 145 -10.15 -3.14 6.94
N ASP A 146 -9.25 -2.62 7.77
CA ASP A 146 -8.97 -1.19 7.86
C ASP A 146 -8.49 -0.64 6.51
N ASN A 147 -7.65 -1.37 5.78
CA ASN A 147 -7.17 -1.01 4.45
C ASN A 147 -8.31 -1.04 3.41
N ILE A 148 -9.16 -2.07 3.42
CA ILE A 148 -10.33 -2.18 2.52
C ILE A 148 -11.32 -1.04 2.80
N MET A 149 -11.68 -0.82 4.06
CA MET A 149 -12.60 0.25 4.45
C MET A 149 -12.00 1.63 4.19
N GLY A 150 -10.69 1.80 4.43
CA GLY A 150 -9.95 3.01 4.10
C GLY A 150 -9.95 3.30 2.59
N SER A 151 -9.86 2.26 1.75
CA SER A 151 -9.94 2.41 0.29
C SER A 151 -11.30 2.91 -0.21
N LEU A 152 -12.35 2.76 0.60
CA LEU A 152 -13.71 3.24 0.33
C LEU A 152 -13.96 4.64 0.92
N ASN A 153 -13.05 5.18 1.74
CA ASN A 153 -13.25 6.43 2.45
C ASN A 153 -12.44 7.59 1.84
N GLY A 154 -13.07 8.77 1.78
CA GLY A 154 -12.42 10.07 1.68
C GLY A 154 -11.81 10.50 0.34
N ASP A 155 -11.09 9.63 -0.37
CA ASP A 155 -10.25 10.04 -1.51
C ASP A 155 -10.29 9.03 -2.66
N ILE A 156 -11.47 8.50 -3.00
CA ILE A 156 -11.63 7.63 -4.17
C ILE A 156 -11.38 8.45 -5.43
N SER A 157 -10.53 7.95 -6.33
CA SER A 157 -10.29 8.48 -7.67
C SER A 157 -10.50 7.37 -8.71
N VAL A 158 -10.56 7.72 -10.00
CA VAL A 158 -10.67 6.72 -11.09
C VAL A 158 -9.48 5.76 -11.04
N ARG A 159 -8.26 6.26 -10.82
CA ARG A 159 -7.07 5.42 -10.66
C ARG A 159 -7.23 4.45 -9.50
N LYS A 160 -7.64 4.92 -8.32
CA LYS A 160 -7.86 4.03 -7.16
C LYS A 160 -8.97 3.01 -7.38
N ILE A 161 -9.99 3.34 -8.18
CA ILE A 161 -11.03 2.37 -8.54
C ILE A 161 -10.44 1.22 -9.37
N LYS A 162 -9.59 1.54 -10.35
CA LYS A 162 -8.86 0.53 -11.13
C LYS A 162 -7.87 -0.24 -10.25
N ASP A 163 -7.03 0.47 -9.51
CA ASP A 163 -5.92 -0.11 -8.75
C ASP A 163 -6.38 -0.94 -7.55
N ASN A 164 -7.49 -0.61 -6.89
CA ASN A 164 -7.98 -1.35 -5.73
C ASN A 164 -9.07 -2.37 -6.08
N PHE A 165 -9.96 -2.04 -7.02
CA PHE A 165 -11.14 -2.87 -7.32
C PHE A 165 -11.12 -3.51 -8.70
N GLY A 166 -10.06 -3.30 -9.50
CA GLY A 166 -9.93 -3.91 -10.82
C GLY A 166 -10.94 -3.41 -11.86
N ILE A 167 -11.65 -2.32 -11.57
CA ILE A 167 -12.69 -1.77 -12.45
C ILE A 167 -12.03 -0.76 -13.40
N ASP A 168 -11.90 -1.13 -14.67
CA ASP A 168 -11.42 -0.22 -15.71
C ASP A 168 -12.55 0.71 -16.19
N ILE A 169 -12.30 2.01 -16.12
CA ILE A 169 -13.23 3.08 -16.55
C ILE A 169 -12.80 3.66 -17.90
N GLY A 170 -11.89 3.00 -18.63
CA GLY A 170 -11.44 3.43 -19.96
C GLY A 170 -10.44 4.58 -19.90
N VAL A 171 -9.55 4.56 -18.90
CA VAL A 171 -8.46 5.54 -18.74
C VAL A 171 -7.58 5.60 -20.00
N GLU A 172 -7.34 4.45 -20.63
CA GLU A 172 -6.48 4.32 -21.81
C GLU A 172 -7.16 4.82 -23.10
N ASP A 173 -8.50 4.81 -23.13
CA ASP A 173 -9.29 5.16 -24.31
C ASP A 173 -9.81 6.60 -24.30
N ASN A 174 -9.80 7.27 -23.14
CA ASN A 174 -10.43 8.57 -22.96
C ASN A 174 -9.49 9.58 -22.27
N LYS A 175 -9.05 10.59 -23.04
CA LYS A 175 -8.13 11.64 -22.57
C LYS A 175 -8.69 12.46 -21.41
N LEU A 176 -10.00 12.70 -21.34
CA LEU A 176 -10.63 13.38 -20.20
C LEU A 176 -10.51 12.54 -18.93
N ILE A 177 -10.83 11.24 -19.02
CA ILE A 177 -10.72 10.31 -17.89
C ILE A 177 -9.24 10.18 -17.47
N ALA A 178 -8.31 10.09 -18.42
CA ALA A 178 -6.88 10.06 -18.15
C ALA A 178 -6.37 11.30 -17.43
N THR A 179 -6.77 12.50 -17.88
CA THR A 179 -6.38 13.77 -17.25
C THR A 179 -6.96 13.90 -15.84
N LEU A 180 -8.14 13.33 -15.58
CA LEU A 180 -8.84 13.42 -14.30
C LEU A 180 -8.62 12.20 -13.40
N GLN A 181 -7.77 11.24 -13.78
CA GLN A 181 -7.75 9.93 -13.13
C GLN A 181 -7.37 9.97 -11.65
N ASP A 182 -6.63 11.01 -11.24
CA ASP A 182 -6.12 11.24 -9.89
C ASP A 182 -6.97 12.24 -9.08
N VAL A 183 -8.00 12.83 -9.69
CA VAL A 183 -8.93 13.73 -9.01
C VAL A 183 -9.80 12.93 -8.06
N ALA A 184 -9.88 13.36 -6.80
CA ALA A 184 -10.81 12.78 -5.84
C ALA A 184 -12.26 13.01 -6.30
N LEU A 185 -13.11 11.99 -6.20
CA LEU A 185 -14.51 12.06 -6.64
C LEU A 185 -15.29 13.19 -5.95
N SER A 186 -14.93 13.54 -4.71
CA SER A 186 -15.46 14.68 -3.97
C SER A 186 -15.19 16.04 -4.65
N ALA A 187 -14.07 16.17 -5.35
CA ALA A 187 -13.68 17.37 -6.08
C ALA A 187 -14.00 17.30 -7.58
N PHE A 188 -14.49 16.16 -8.07
CA PHE A 188 -14.66 15.90 -9.51
C PHE A 188 -15.60 16.90 -10.19
N GLY A 189 -16.76 17.20 -9.58
CA GLY A 189 -17.73 18.15 -10.15
C GLY A 189 -17.15 19.56 -10.28
N ALA A 190 -16.42 20.02 -9.26
CA ALA A 190 -15.74 21.32 -9.28
C ALA A 190 -14.65 21.37 -10.38
N VAL A 191 -13.87 20.30 -10.50
CA VAL A 191 -12.84 20.20 -11.55
C VAL A 191 -13.47 20.19 -12.94
N VAL A 192 -14.55 19.45 -13.15
CA VAL A 192 -15.25 19.43 -14.46
C VAL A 192 -15.80 20.80 -14.84
N ASN A 193 -16.24 21.60 -13.87
CA ASN A 193 -16.68 22.97 -14.13
C ASN A 193 -15.52 23.90 -14.51
N ALA A 194 -14.35 23.72 -13.89
CA ALA A 194 -13.18 24.58 -14.09
C ALA A 194 -12.25 24.11 -15.22
N ILE A 195 -12.34 22.85 -15.65
CA ILE A 195 -11.40 22.29 -16.62
C ILE A 195 -11.61 22.91 -17.99
N THR A 196 -10.51 23.32 -18.60
CA THR A 196 -10.53 23.99 -19.88
C THR A 196 -10.30 23.00 -21.02
N LEU A 197 -10.82 23.33 -22.21
CA LEU A 197 -10.66 22.49 -23.40
C LEU A 197 -9.19 22.22 -23.75
N ASP A 198 -8.28 23.15 -23.48
CA ASP A 198 -6.84 22.98 -23.73
C ASP A 198 -6.16 21.95 -22.81
N LYS A 199 -6.76 21.64 -21.65
CA LYS A 199 -6.31 20.54 -20.78
C LYS A 199 -6.86 19.18 -21.22
N LEU A 200 -7.93 19.16 -22.02
CA LEU A 200 -8.63 17.95 -22.48
C LEU A 200 -8.25 17.54 -23.90
N LEU A 201 -8.08 18.54 -24.75
CA LEU A 201 -7.79 18.40 -26.17
C LEU A 201 -6.47 19.11 -26.44
N GLU A 202 -5.75 18.63 -27.44
CA GLU A 202 -4.71 19.45 -28.07
C GLU A 202 -5.41 20.55 -28.85
N VAL A 203 -5.86 21.58 -28.14
CA VAL A 203 -6.41 22.78 -28.77
C VAL A 203 -5.24 23.45 -29.46
N ASP A 204 -5.35 23.55 -30.78
CA ASP A 204 -4.42 24.30 -31.61
C ASP A 204 -4.39 25.73 -31.12
N SER A 205 -3.36 26.01 -30.33
CA SER A 205 -3.05 27.30 -29.77
C SER A 205 -1.63 27.56 -30.20
N ASP A 206 -1.42 28.73 -30.80
CA ASP A 206 -0.08 29.12 -31.23
C ASP A 206 0.90 28.89 -30.06
N THR A 207 2.01 28.21 -30.37
CA THR A 207 3.03 27.83 -29.40
C THR A 207 4.17 28.83 -29.48
N PHE A 208 4.53 29.43 -28.36
CA PHE A 208 5.57 30.47 -28.28
C PHE A 208 6.69 30.04 -27.36
N ILE A 209 7.87 30.53 -27.71
CA ILE A 209 9.06 30.49 -26.88
C ILE A 209 9.42 31.94 -26.59
N PRO A 210 9.67 32.31 -25.32
CA PRO A 210 10.09 33.66 -24.98
C PRO A 210 11.36 34.02 -25.74
N LYS A 211 11.41 35.23 -26.30
CA LYS A 211 12.62 35.74 -26.96
C LYS A 211 13.73 35.94 -25.91
N GLY A 212 14.98 35.57 -26.25
CA GLY A 212 16.15 35.71 -25.38
C GLY A 212 16.69 34.39 -24.84
N GLU A 213 17.37 34.44 -23.69
CA GLU A 213 17.97 33.27 -23.05
C GLU A 213 16.91 32.41 -22.34
N ASN A 214 16.76 31.18 -22.82
CA ASN A 214 15.86 30.18 -22.25
C ASN A 214 16.66 29.01 -21.70
N LEU A 215 16.25 28.44 -20.57
CA LEU A 215 16.86 27.20 -20.07
C LEU A 215 16.49 26.02 -20.96
N VAL A 216 17.46 25.16 -21.21
CA VAL A 216 17.24 23.86 -21.85
C VAL A 216 17.22 22.74 -20.81
N TYR A 217 16.36 21.77 -21.07
CA TYR A 217 16.09 20.64 -20.19
C TYR A 217 16.41 19.34 -20.91
N GLN A 218 16.68 18.32 -20.13
CA GLN A 218 16.79 16.94 -20.61
C GLN A 218 15.67 16.13 -19.97
N LYS A 219 15.05 15.25 -20.76
CA LYS A 219 14.08 14.30 -20.25
C LYS A 219 14.82 13.27 -19.39
N VAL A 220 14.28 13.00 -18.21
CA VAL A 220 14.76 12.00 -17.26
C VAL A 220 13.57 11.14 -16.81
N ASP A 221 13.88 10.03 -16.16
CA ASP A 221 12.92 9.17 -15.48
C ASP A 221 13.53 8.82 -14.13
N LYS A 222 13.28 9.68 -13.13
CA LYS A 222 13.91 9.58 -11.82
C LYS A 222 12.89 9.75 -10.72
N TYR A 223 12.92 8.82 -9.77
CA TYR A 223 12.19 8.93 -8.53
C TYR A 223 13.10 9.42 -7.42
N GLU A 224 12.72 10.50 -6.75
CA GLU A 224 13.48 11.12 -5.66
C GLU A 224 12.68 11.10 -4.37
N GLU A 225 13.33 10.78 -3.25
CA GLU A 225 12.69 10.81 -1.93
C GLU A 225 12.27 12.23 -1.55
N VAL A 226 11.07 12.34 -1.01
CA VAL A 226 10.50 13.60 -0.56
C VAL A 226 10.79 13.76 0.92
N SER A 227 11.41 14.88 1.28
CA SER A 227 11.71 15.18 2.69
C SER A 227 10.42 15.38 3.50
N LYS A 228 10.47 15.05 4.80
CA LYS A 228 9.35 15.32 5.73
C LYS A 228 8.96 16.80 5.75
N SER A 229 9.94 17.72 5.62
CA SER A 229 9.67 19.15 5.52
C SER A 229 8.88 19.55 4.27
N ASP A 230 9.15 18.90 3.13
CA ASP A 230 8.38 19.14 1.90
C ASP A 230 6.97 18.56 2.02
N LEU A 231 6.81 17.38 2.66
CA LEU A 231 5.49 16.77 2.91
C LEU A 231 4.64 17.61 3.86
N ALA A 232 5.23 18.22 4.88
CA ALA A 232 4.53 19.09 5.83
C ALA A 232 4.20 20.47 5.26
N ASN A 233 4.77 20.86 4.11
CA ASN A 233 4.56 22.18 3.54
C ASN A 233 3.30 22.22 2.67
N ALA A 234 2.20 22.70 3.26
CA ALA A 234 0.92 22.89 2.56
C ALA A 234 1.00 23.84 1.34
N ASN A 235 1.99 24.75 1.31
CA ASN A 235 2.21 25.71 0.24
C ASN A 235 3.32 25.29 -0.72
N TYR A 236 3.73 24.01 -0.69
CA TYR A 236 4.76 23.51 -1.58
C TYR A 236 4.31 23.65 -3.04
N ALA A 237 5.07 24.42 -3.81
CA ALA A 237 4.88 24.54 -5.25
C ALA A 237 5.77 23.50 -5.97
N PRO A 238 5.21 22.62 -6.80
CA PRO A 238 5.99 21.64 -7.55
C PRO A 238 7.07 22.31 -8.38
N ALA A 239 8.29 21.77 -8.32
CA ALA A 239 9.36 22.23 -9.19
C ALA A 239 9.00 21.93 -10.65
N LEU A 240 9.40 22.83 -11.56
CA LEU A 240 9.19 22.64 -12.99
C LEU A 240 9.91 21.36 -13.46
N GLY A 241 9.20 20.50 -14.19
CA GLY A 241 9.71 19.20 -14.65
C GLY A 241 9.39 18.03 -13.73
N VAL A 242 8.77 18.28 -12.57
CA VAL A 242 8.17 17.25 -11.71
C VAL A 242 6.75 16.98 -12.18
N GLU A 243 6.34 15.72 -12.13
CA GLU A 243 4.99 15.30 -12.50
C GLU A 243 3.94 15.83 -11.52
N THR A 244 2.83 16.33 -12.06
CA THR A 244 1.72 16.91 -11.31
C THR A 244 0.40 16.29 -11.73
N TYR A 245 -0.63 16.50 -10.91
CA TYR A 245 -2.00 16.14 -11.21
C TYR A 245 -2.97 17.24 -10.78
N ILE A 246 -4.17 17.21 -11.34
CA ILE A 246 -5.26 18.08 -10.91
C ILE A 246 -5.80 17.53 -9.59
N SER A 247 -5.67 18.29 -8.51
CA SER A 247 -6.14 17.88 -7.18
C SER A 247 -7.53 18.38 -6.85
N GLY A 248 -7.99 19.45 -7.53
CA GLY A 248 -9.27 20.08 -7.28
C GLY A 248 -9.43 21.37 -8.08
N ALA A 249 -10.45 22.15 -7.73
CA ALA A 249 -10.68 23.48 -8.26
C ALA A 249 -11.18 24.42 -7.16
N ILE A 250 -10.90 25.71 -7.31
CA ILE A 250 -11.32 26.78 -6.40
C ILE A 250 -12.05 27.87 -7.18
N ASP A 251 -12.88 28.61 -6.47
CA ASP A 251 -13.52 29.84 -6.91
C ASP A 251 -12.65 31.02 -6.46
N THR A 252 -12.05 31.74 -7.43
CA THR A 252 -11.12 32.84 -7.12
C THR A 252 -11.79 34.19 -6.96
N ASP A 253 -13.00 34.39 -7.47
CA ASP A 253 -13.73 35.66 -7.39
C ASP A 253 -14.94 35.63 -6.44
N ASN A 254 -15.22 34.46 -5.83
CA ASN A 254 -16.32 34.17 -4.92
C ASN A 254 -17.70 34.37 -5.55
N ASP A 255 -17.84 34.15 -6.87
CA ASP A 255 -19.13 34.22 -7.56
C ASP A 255 -20.01 32.95 -7.38
N GLY A 256 -19.48 31.93 -6.71
CA GLY A 256 -20.12 30.63 -6.49
C GLY A 256 -19.74 29.57 -7.53
N THR A 257 -18.92 29.91 -8.53
CA THR A 257 -18.46 29.05 -9.60
C THR A 257 -16.97 28.82 -9.47
N THR A 258 -16.56 27.56 -9.45
CA THR A 258 -15.12 27.23 -9.49
C THR A 258 -14.55 27.56 -10.86
N ASP A 259 -13.51 28.38 -10.88
CA ASP A 259 -12.94 28.98 -12.10
C ASP A 259 -11.43 28.69 -12.26
N LYS A 260 -10.76 28.13 -11.24
CA LYS A 260 -9.34 27.84 -11.26
C LYS A 260 -9.01 26.43 -10.77
N LEU A 261 -8.29 25.67 -11.59
CA LEU A 261 -7.74 24.37 -11.23
C LEU A 261 -6.62 24.50 -10.19
N VAL A 262 -6.56 23.55 -9.26
CA VAL A 262 -5.48 23.39 -8.28
C VAL A 262 -4.67 22.17 -8.66
N GLU A 263 -3.42 22.39 -9.08
CA GLU A 263 -2.46 21.32 -9.34
C GLU A 263 -1.60 21.03 -8.12
N LYS A 264 -1.32 19.75 -7.88
CA LYS A 264 -0.38 19.28 -6.87
C LYS A 264 0.63 18.33 -7.50
N GLU A 265 1.76 18.17 -6.84
CA GLU A 265 2.76 17.17 -7.22
C GLU A 265 2.17 15.76 -7.09
N LEU A 266 2.42 14.91 -8.09
CA LEU A 266 2.01 13.51 -8.02
C LEU A 266 3.00 12.75 -7.13
N ARG A 267 2.47 12.04 -6.12
CA ARG A 267 3.26 11.36 -5.11
C ARG A 267 3.25 9.86 -5.34
N TYR A 268 4.38 9.23 -5.02
CA TYR A 268 4.61 7.82 -5.27
C TYR A 268 5.11 7.10 -4.03
N VAL A 269 4.78 5.83 -3.88
CA VAL A 269 5.36 4.93 -2.89
C VAL A 269 5.91 3.70 -3.60
N LYS A 270 6.95 3.10 -3.03
CA LYS A 270 7.51 1.86 -3.55
C LYS A 270 6.70 0.68 -3.00
N LYS A 271 6.04 -0.07 -3.88
CA LYS A 271 5.32 -1.30 -3.54
C LYS A 271 6.02 -2.51 -4.14
N THR A 272 5.97 -3.62 -3.41
CA THR A 272 6.34 -4.93 -3.95
C THR A 272 5.12 -5.52 -4.63
N VAL A 273 5.18 -5.73 -5.94
CA VAL A 273 4.10 -6.31 -6.74
C VAL A 273 4.48 -7.74 -7.09
N LYS A 274 3.59 -8.70 -6.85
CA LYS A 274 3.73 -10.09 -7.29
C LYS A 274 3.32 -10.15 -8.77
N GLY A 275 4.24 -10.56 -9.65
CA GLY A 275 3.93 -10.83 -11.07
C GLY A 275 3.17 -12.15 -11.24
N GLU A 276 2.64 -12.41 -12.43
CA GLU A 276 1.85 -13.62 -12.76
C GLU A 276 2.59 -14.94 -12.45
N ASN A 277 3.93 -14.93 -12.51
CA ASN A 277 4.77 -16.10 -12.20
C ASN A 277 5.18 -16.19 -10.71
N GLY A 278 4.62 -15.33 -9.85
CA GLY A 278 4.98 -15.22 -8.44
C GLY A 278 6.26 -14.43 -8.14
N GLU A 279 6.93 -13.88 -9.17
CA GLU A 279 8.12 -13.05 -8.99
C GLU A 279 7.77 -11.70 -8.35
N LYS A 280 8.49 -11.35 -7.27
CA LYS A 280 8.30 -10.08 -6.56
C LYS A 280 9.17 -9.00 -7.21
N ASN A 281 8.54 -7.95 -7.71
CA ASN A 281 9.21 -6.80 -8.29
C ASN A 281 8.83 -5.52 -7.55
N GLU A 282 9.77 -4.61 -7.35
CA GLU A 282 9.50 -3.29 -6.80
C GLU A 282 8.99 -2.37 -7.90
N LYS A 283 7.87 -1.67 -7.65
CA LYS A 283 7.31 -0.65 -8.54
C LYS A 283 6.98 0.61 -7.77
N TYR A 284 7.10 1.76 -8.42
CA TYR A 284 6.57 3.02 -7.91
C TYR A 284 5.09 3.12 -8.30
N VAL A 285 4.24 3.25 -7.30
CA VAL A 285 2.78 3.33 -7.47
C VAL A 285 2.32 4.67 -6.92
N VAL A 286 1.35 5.30 -7.60
CA VAL A 286 0.81 6.60 -7.17
C VAL A 286 0.14 6.44 -5.80
N ASP A 287 0.51 7.31 -4.88
CA ASP A 287 -0.11 7.42 -3.56
C ASP A 287 -0.08 8.87 -3.08
N ASN A 288 -1.26 9.49 -3.12
CA ASN A 288 -1.48 10.88 -2.74
C ASN A 288 -2.03 11.03 -1.30
N SER A 289 -1.96 9.98 -0.47
CA SER A 289 -2.45 9.99 0.92
C SER A 289 -1.77 11.03 1.80
N CYS A 290 -0.57 11.49 1.44
CA CYS A 290 0.09 12.60 2.12
C CYS A 290 -0.66 13.94 2.02
N TYR A 291 -1.69 14.03 1.18
CA TYR A 291 -2.56 15.19 1.06
C TYR A 291 -3.89 15.05 1.80
N ALA A 292 -4.15 13.90 2.43
CA ALA A 292 -5.38 13.65 3.17
C ALA A 292 -5.47 14.53 4.43
N GLU A 293 -6.71 14.79 4.85
CA GLU A 293 -6.96 15.50 6.10
C GLU A 293 -6.39 14.71 7.29
N GLY A 294 -5.66 15.39 8.18
CA GLY A 294 -5.04 14.77 9.35
C GLY A 294 -3.73 14.02 9.07
N PHE A 295 -3.18 14.07 7.84
CA PHE A 295 -1.86 13.52 7.55
C PHE A 295 -0.78 14.17 8.43
N SER A 296 0.04 13.34 9.07
CA SER A 296 1.18 13.76 9.90
C SER A 296 2.49 13.25 9.29
N ALA A 297 3.30 14.17 8.75
CA ALA A 297 4.61 13.81 8.18
C ALA A 297 5.58 13.24 9.23
N ASP A 298 5.44 13.67 10.49
CA ASP A 298 6.31 13.23 11.58
C ASP A 298 6.00 11.80 12.03
N GLU A 299 4.71 11.45 12.14
CA GLU A 299 4.24 10.13 12.56
C GLU A 299 4.20 9.11 11.41
N ASN A 300 4.25 9.58 10.16
CA ASN A 300 4.24 8.70 9.00
C ASN A 300 5.59 7.99 8.80
N GLU A 301 5.52 6.67 8.67
CA GLU A 301 6.67 5.79 8.39
C GLU A 301 6.87 5.54 6.89
N THR A 302 5.85 5.82 6.07
CA THR A 302 5.90 5.60 4.61
C THR A 302 6.84 6.58 3.91
N THR A 303 7.76 6.08 3.10
CA THR A 303 8.63 6.94 2.27
C THR A 303 7.91 7.32 0.98
N PHE A 304 7.73 8.61 0.76
CA PHE A 304 7.14 9.16 -0.45
C PHE A 304 8.22 9.59 -1.44
N TYR A 305 7.92 9.42 -2.72
CA TYR A 305 8.78 9.77 -3.84
C TYR A 305 8.08 10.76 -4.76
N ARG A 306 8.89 11.57 -5.45
CA ARG A 306 8.47 12.41 -6.57
C ARG A 306 9.02 11.87 -7.87
N HIS A 307 8.26 11.98 -8.94
CA HIS A 307 8.72 11.64 -10.28
C HIS A 307 9.21 12.89 -11.01
N VAL A 308 10.51 12.95 -11.24
CA VAL A 308 11.17 14.00 -12.03
C VAL A 308 11.25 13.53 -13.48
N GLN A 309 10.56 14.25 -14.36
CA GLN A 309 10.49 13.98 -15.80
C GLN A 309 11.48 14.83 -16.60
N TYR A 310 11.84 16.01 -16.08
CA TYR A 310 12.77 16.93 -16.73
C TYR A 310 13.68 17.59 -15.72
N VAL A 311 14.97 17.69 -16.05
CA VAL A 311 15.95 18.47 -15.28
C VAL A 311 16.66 19.44 -16.21
N VAL A 312 17.15 20.55 -15.66
CA VAL A 312 18.02 21.48 -16.41
C VAL A 312 19.22 20.68 -16.91
N ALA A 313 19.52 20.77 -18.20
CA ALA A 313 20.71 20.14 -18.77
C ALA A 313 21.95 20.63 -18.00
N THR A 314 23.01 19.84 -17.90
CA THR A 314 24.23 20.24 -17.16
C THR A 314 25.47 20.31 -18.03
N SER A 315 25.39 19.95 -19.32
CA SER A 315 26.55 19.92 -20.22
C SER A 315 26.25 20.51 -21.61
N THR A 316 27.26 21.15 -22.19
CA THR A 316 27.31 21.62 -23.58
C THR A 316 27.44 20.49 -24.61
N SER A 317 27.52 19.22 -24.16
CA SER A 317 27.65 18.02 -25.02
C SER A 317 26.34 17.27 -25.25
N ASN A 318 25.22 17.73 -24.68
CA ASN A 318 23.93 17.09 -24.91
C ASN A 318 23.51 17.32 -26.36
N ASN A 319 23.23 16.23 -27.08
CA ASN A 319 22.72 16.29 -28.45
C ASN A 319 21.42 17.11 -28.46
N ALA A 320 21.27 18.08 -29.37
CA ALA A 320 20.04 18.87 -29.50
C ALA A 320 18.78 18.00 -29.64
N ALA A 321 18.91 16.79 -30.21
CA ALA A 321 17.82 15.80 -30.29
C ALA A 321 17.34 15.25 -28.94
N SER A 322 18.09 15.47 -27.86
CA SER A 322 17.76 15.06 -26.49
C SER A 322 17.35 16.22 -25.58
N LEU A 323 17.35 17.46 -26.12
CA LEU A 323 17.08 18.67 -25.38
C LEU A 323 15.64 19.14 -25.60
N TYR A 324 15.10 19.75 -24.56
CA TYR A 324 13.74 20.28 -24.49
C TYR A 324 13.76 21.72 -23.99
N ILE A 325 12.72 22.47 -24.33
CA ILE A 325 12.47 23.81 -23.82
C ILE A 325 11.01 23.92 -23.36
N VAL A 326 10.76 24.79 -22.38
CA VAL A 326 9.39 25.11 -21.99
C VAL A 326 8.76 26.00 -23.06
N ALA A 327 7.63 25.56 -23.58
CA ALA A 327 6.81 26.37 -24.47
C ALA A 327 5.56 26.90 -23.76
N TYR A 328 4.98 27.95 -24.33
CA TYR A 328 3.85 28.67 -23.77
C TYR A 328 2.77 28.91 -24.80
N ALA A 329 1.52 28.99 -24.36
CA ALA A 329 0.41 29.40 -25.20
C ALA A 329 0.37 30.92 -25.33
N ASN A 330 -0.30 31.44 -26.36
CA ASN A 330 -0.65 32.87 -26.47
C ASN A 330 -1.74 33.28 -25.46
N ARG A 331 -1.53 32.98 -24.18
CA ARG A 331 -2.51 33.17 -23.13
C ARG A 331 -1.83 33.55 -21.83
N ILE A 332 -2.34 34.62 -21.24
CA ILE A 332 -1.94 35.04 -19.90
C ILE A 332 -2.64 34.12 -18.88
N ALA A 333 -1.86 33.48 -18.02
CA ALA A 333 -2.34 32.66 -16.92
C ALA A 333 -2.78 33.52 -15.73
N THR A 334 -1.92 34.47 -15.32
CA THR A 334 -2.24 35.42 -14.25
C THR A 334 -1.70 36.81 -14.56
N ILE A 335 -2.36 37.84 -14.02
CA ILE A 335 -1.90 39.23 -14.02
C ILE A 335 -1.81 39.68 -12.56
N ASP A 336 -0.65 40.18 -12.17
CA ASP A 336 -0.40 40.79 -10.86
C ASP A 336 0.26 42.15 -11.05
N GLY A 337 -0.58 43.20 -11.02
CA GLY A 337 -0.16 44.57 -11.33
C GLY A 337 0.42 44.69 -12.74
N THR A 338 1.72 44.97 -12.83
CA THR A 338 2.45 45.08 -14.12
C THR A 338 3.12 43.79 -14.56
N LYS A 339 3.00 42.71 -13.78
CA LYS A 339 3.57 41.39 -14.08
C LYS A 339 2.49 40.47 -14.61
N TYR A 340 2.87 39.59 -15.53
CA TYR A 340 2.00 38.51 -16.01
C TYR A 340 2.77 37.20 -16.07
N THR A 341 2.04 36.10 -16.01
CA THR A 341 2.57 34.76 -16.30
C THR A 341 1.87 34.19 -17.52
N LEU A 342 2.57 33.37 -18.31
CA LEU A 342 1.99 32.70 -19.48
C LEU A 342 1.56 31.29 -19.11
N VAL A 343 0.52 30.79 -19.77
CA VAL A 343 0.12 29.39 -19.67
C VAL A 343 1.20 28.52 -20.31
N SER A 344 1.84 27.64 -19.53
CA SER A 344 2.80 26.67 -20.07
C SER A 344 2.08 25.59 -20.87
N LYS A 345 2.61 25.27 -22.05
CA LYS A 345 2.21 24.10 -22.86
C LYS A 345 3.09 22.87 -22.57
N GLY A 346 3.95 22.96 -21.55
CA GLY A 346 4.91 21.93 -21.20
C GLY A 346 6.20 22.00 -22.00
N PHE A 347 6.88 20.86 -22.07
CA PHE A 347 8.19 20.71 -22.70
C PHE A 347 8.04 20.29 -24.16
N VAL A 348 8.72 21.02 -25.06
CA VAL A 348 8.83 20.66 -26.48
C VAL A 348 10.27 20.32 -26.82
N PRO A 349 10.52 19.28 -27.63
CA PRO A 349 11.88 18.93 -28.03
C PRO A 349 12.42 20.02 -28.97
N LEU A 350 13.72 20.31 -28.86
CA LEU A 350 14.35 21.32 -29.71
C LEU A 350 14.31 20.96 -31.20
N THR A 351 14.19 19.68 -31.54
CA THR A 351 14.07 19.22 -32.93
C THR A 351 12.78 19.65 -33.61
N ASP A 352 11.74 19.95 -32.84
CA ASP A 352 10.45 20.37 -33.39
C ASP A 352 10.40 21.88 -33.66
N ILE A 353 11.46 22.61 -33.27
CA ILE A 353 11.56 24.05 -33.43
C ILE A 353 12.43 24.36 -34.64
N THR A 354 11.86 25.07 -35.61
CA THR A 354 12.63 25.59 -36.74
C THR A 354 13.29 26.90 -36.33
N PHE A 355 14.62 26.89 -36.21
CA PHE A 355 15.39 28.08 -35.93
C PHE A 355 15.82 28.79 -37.22
N SER A 356 15.73 30.12 -37.23
CA SER A 356 16.22 30.94 -38.36
C SER A 356 17.74 30.96 -38.47
N GLN A 357 18.44 30.62 -37.39
CA GLN A 357 19.90 30.47 -37.30
C GLN A 357 20.22 29.26 -36.42
N THR A 358 21.40 28.66 -36.57
CA THR A 358 21.81 27.54 -35.71
C THR A 358 21.80 28.01 -34.24
N PRO A 359 20.98 27.40 -33.37
CA PRO A 359 20.91 27.79 -31.98
C PRO A 359 22.23 27.54 -31.24
N ASP A 360 22.73 28.54 -30.49
CA ASP A 360 23.90 28.39 -29.62
C ASP A 360 23.44 27.89 -28.25
N THR A 361 23.67 26.60 -27.96
CA THR A 361 23.34 25.98 -26.66
C THR A 361 24.57 25.98 -25.75
N LYS A 362 24.97 27.15 -25.25
CA LYS A 362 26.04 27.26 -24.24
C LYS A 362 25.46 27.26 -22.84
N ASP A 363 26.13 26.56 -21.93
CA ASP A 363 25.86 26.61 -20.48
C ASP A 363 24.38 26.38 -20.11
N ASN A 364 23.75 25.41 -20.77
CA ASN A 364 22.36 24.99 -20.53
C ASN A 364 21.31 26.05 -20.87
N LYS A 365 21.69 27.00 -21.72
CA LYS A 365 20.82 28.04 -22.24
C LYS A 365 20.73 27.98 -23.76
N LEU A 366 19.56 28.30 -24.28
CA LEU A 366 19.26 28.51 -25.67
C LEU A 366 18.91 29.98 -25.88
N ASN A 367 19.63 30.66 -26.76
CA ASN A 367 19.29 32.02 -27.15
C ASN A 367 18.41 32.01 -28.40
N VAL A 368 17.18 32.54 -28.28
CA VAL A 368 16.13 32.54 -29.32
C VAL A 368 15.92 33.94 -29.90
#